data_AF-A0A930N614-F1
#
_entry.id   AF-A0A930N614-F1
#
_cell.length_a   1.000
_cell.length_b   1.000
_cell.length_c   1.000
_cell.angle_alpha   90.00
_cell.angle_beta   90.00
_cell.angle_gamma   90.00
#
_symmetry.space_group_name_H-M   'P 1'
#
loop_
_entity.id
_entity.type
_entity.pdbx_description
1 polymer ?
#
loop_
_entity_poly.entity_id
_entity_poly.type
_entity_poly.pdbx_seq_one_letter_code
_entity_poly.pdbx_strand_id
1 'polypeptide(L)'
;MKKALLLCFLLSGWILSALGQVSFNIDGFSKQYYGKVYFADTSALTSAGWVEVYDRITNKKLIHVDADELSFDLHDGEIKPNIAEIPYGEYSVLLYQDYNFDGKKDFAIMDGFNSCYQGPSFLIYLATENGFQFSGDFTELAQDFCGMFSVDYKEKTLSTMTKDGCCWHQFSKYIVEDNKPKLIRTFTDNLKNDPLRIQTTEEWDGKKMVESVSTSINLKSESVENYFKFHVDAMNKSIILYNKNGHTLNYAIMDDKKNVEFYYPSDDSDLSEEFTYNKETGNVSFENKDTSYTIYDKSGKLGINITYKGKTHQWVGNPKSRKGSIGKLLRVKLDNVVYQ
;
A
#
# COMPACT_ATOMS: atom_id res chain seq x y z
N MET A 1 -13.68 -83.65 26.01
CA MET A 1 -14.92 -83.73 25.20
C MET A 1 -15.73 -82.46 25.41
N LYS A 2 -16.25 -81.90 24.31
CA LYS A 2 -17.10 -80.71 24.18
C LYS A 2 -16.33 -79.38 24.32
N LYS A 3 -16.50 -78.36 23.48
CA LYS A 3 -17.19 -78.07 22.20
C LYS A 3 -16.59 -76.69 21.82
N ALA A 4 -16.20 -76.45 20.57
CA ALA A 4 -16.89 -75.56 19.62
C ALA A 4 -17.00 -74.09 20.13
N LEU A 5 -16.79 -73.02 19.37
CA LEU A 5 -16.65 -72.78 17.94
C LEU A 5 -16.23 -71.30 17.80
N LEU A 6 -15.42 -70.99 16.78
CA LEU A 6 -15.44 -69.79 15.92
C LEU A 6 -16.48 -68.68 16.24
N LEU A 7 -16.08 -67.40 16.31
CA LEU A 7 -16.64 -66.32 15.46
C LEU A 7 -15.96 -64.92 15.60
N CYS A 8 -15.74 -64.30 14.44
CA CYS A 8 -15.75 -62.86 14.13
C CYS A 8 -14.69 -61.95 14.79
N PHE A 9 -13.64 -61.47 14.10
CA PHE A 9 -13.67 -60.62 12.89
C PHE A 9 -14.61 -59.40 13.01
N LEU A 10 -14.45 -58.59 14.07
CA LEU A 10 -15.06 -57.25 14.21
C LEU A 10 -14.13 -56.28 14.99
N LEU A 11 -12.87 -56.18 14.59
CA LEU A 11 -11.93 -55.18 15.16
C LEU A 11 -11.32 -54.23 14.11
N SER A 12 -11.89 -54.20 12.91
CA SER A 12 -11.42 -53.36 11.80
C SER A 12 -12.50 -52.39 11.32
N GLY A 13 -13.02 -51.54 12.21
CA GLY A 13 -14.10 -50.63 11.83
C GLY A 13 -14.35 -49.44 12.75
N TRP A 14 -13.37 -49.00 13.55
CA TRP A 14 -13.52 -47.80 14.39
C TRP A 14 -12.20 -47.01 14.44
N ILE A 15 -11.65 -46.72 13.25
CA ILE A 15 -10.87 -45.50 13.05
C ILE A 15 -11.56 -44.79 11.89
N LEU A 16 -12.83 -44.42 12.12
CA LEU A 16 -13.38 -43.29 11.39
C LEU A 16 -12.58 -42.10 11.91
N SER A 17 -11.67 -41.61 11.08
CA SER A 17 -11.11 -40.28 11.20
C SER A 17 -12.27 -39.32 11.37
N ALA A 18 -12.56 -38.94 12.61
CA ALA A 18 -13.44 -37.82 12.88
C ALA A 18 -12.70 -36.61 12.29
N LEU A 19 -13.08 -36.23 11.07
CA LEU A 19 -12.77 -34.91 10.55
C LEU A 19 -13.37 -33.94 11.57
N GLY A 20 -12.49 -33.32 12.36
CA GLY A 20 -12.81 -32.60 13.58
C GLY A 20 -13.54 -31.30 13.27
N GLN A 21 -14.86 -31.38 13.10
CA GLN A 21 -15.72 -30.21 13.18
C GLN A 21 -15.73 -29.74 14.64
N VAL A 22 -15.28 -28.52 14.89
CA VAL A 22 -15.18 -27.98 16.25
C VAL A 22 -15.79 -26.59 16.32
N SER A 23 -16.55 -26.36 17.39
CA SER A 23 -17.02 -25.03 17.76
C SER A 23 -16.23 -24.53 18.97
N PHE A 24 -15.76 -23.30 18.91
CA PHE A 24 -15.06 -22.62 19.98
C PHE A 24 -15.90 -21.45 20.51
N ASN A 25 -15.84 -21.21 21.82
CA ASN A 25 -16.41 -20.00 22.39
C ASN A 25 -15.42 -18.84 22.22
N ILE A 26 -15.95 -17.66 21.94
CA ILE A 26 -15.22 -16.40 21.93
C ILE A 26 -15.75 -15.59 23.12
N ASP A 27 -14.91 -15.30 24.11
CA ASP A 27 -15.32 -14.60 25.35
C ASP A 27 -14.30 -13.49 25.71
N GLY A 28 -14.58 -12.71 26.75
CA GLY A 28 -13.69 -11.67 27.28
C GLY A 28 -13.84 -10.29 26.65
N PHE A 29 -14.58 -10.14 25.54
CA PHE A 29 -14.79 -8.84 24.88
C PHE A 29 -15.95 -8.02 25.43
N SER A 30 -16.93 -8.65 26.09
CA SER A 30 -18.13 -7.98 26.60
C SER A 30 -18.69 -8.70 27.83
N LYS A 31 -19.31 -7.96 28.74
CA LYS A 31 -20.11 -8.53 29.84
C LYS A 31 -21.48 -9.01 29.38
N GLN A 32 -22.02 -8.40 28.32
CA GLN A 32 -23.38 -8.65 27.84
C GLN A 32 -23.44 -9.72 26.76
N TYR A 33 -22.35 -9.89 26.01
CA TYR A 33 -22.31 -10.76 24.84
C TYR A 33 -21.20 -11.80 24.98
N TYR A 34 -21.37 -12.88 24.23
CA TYR A 34 -20.33 -13.85 23.95
C TYR A 34 -20.49 -14.33 22.50
N GLY A 35 -19.40 -14.82 21.92
CA GLY A 35 -19.38 -15.30 20.54
C GLY A 35 -19.17 -16.80 20.47
N LYS A 36 -19.44 -17.35 19.29
CA LYS A 36 -19.05 -18.71 18.92
C LYS A 36 -18.51 -18.68 17.50
N VAL A 37 -17.54 -19.54 17.23
CA VAL A 37 -17.08 -19.80 15.87
C VAL A 37 -17.04 -21.30 15.65
N TYR A 38 -17.46 -21.70 14.47
CA TYR A 38 -17.41 -23.06 13.98
C TYR A 38 -16.41 -23.17 12.85
N PHE A 39 -15.64 -24.25 12.87
CA PHE A 39 -14.64 -24.56 11.87
C PHE A 39 -14.85 -25.97 11.35
N ALA A 40 -15.11 -26.11 10.05
CA ALA A 40 -15.55 -27.38 9.48
C ALA A 40 -14.46 -28.45 9.42
N ASP A 41 -13.20 -28.05 9.27
CA ASP A 41 -12.06 -28.97 9.23
C ASP A 41 -10.84 -28.40 9.94
N THR A 42 -10.65 -28.75 11.21
CA THR A 42 -9.49 -28.33 12.01
C THR A 42 -8.15 -28.90 11.55
N SER A 43 -8.11 -29.77 10.55
CA SER A 43 -6.86 -30.26 9.96
C SER A 43 -6.36 -29.38 8.81
N ALA A 44 -7.22 -28.50 8.27
CA ALA A 44 -6.88 -27.58 7.21
C ALA A 44 -6.41 -26.23 7.78
N LEU A 45 -5.51 -25.56 7.03
CA LEU A 45 -5.06 -24.19 7.37
C LEU A 45 -6.21 -23.19 7.31
N THR A 46 -7.13 -23.42 6.38
CA THR A 46 -8.34 -22.65 6.19
C THR A 46 -9.52 -23.58 5.94
N SER A 47 -10.71 -23.19 6.38
CA SER A 47 -11.92 -24.01 6.22
C SER A 47 -13.18 -23.16 6.28
N ALA A 48 -14.24 -23.62 5.62
CA ALA A 48 -15.56 -23.02 5.74
C ALA A 48 -16.03 -23.08 7.21
N GLY A 49 -16.85 -22.10 7.59
CA GLY A 49 -17.32 -21.98 8.95
C GLY A 49 -18.38 -20.92 9.14
N TRP A 50 -18.61 -20.57 10.39
CA TRP A 50 -19.46 -19.43 10.74
C TRP A 50 -19.00 -18.79 12.03
N VAL A 51 -19.34 -17.52 12.19
CA VAL A 51 -19.14 -16.76 13.43
C VAL A 51 -20.50 -16.21 13.89
N GLU A 52 -20.78 -16.34 15.18
CA GLU A 52 -22.06 -15.94 15.77
C GLU A 52 -21.85 -15.13 17.05
N VAL A 53 -22.81 -14.25 17.33
CA VAL A 53 -22.87 -13.45 18.56
C VAL A 53 -24.17 -13.74 19.30
N TYR A 54 -24.08 -13.88 20.61
CA TYR A 54 -25.19 -14.20 21.50
C TYR A 54 -25.31 -13.20 22.65
N ASP A 55 -26.54 -12.92 23.06
CA ASP A 55 -26.82 -12.30 24.35
C ASP A 55 -26.55 -13.30 25.48
N ARG A 56 -25.73 -12.91 26.47
CA ARG A 56 -25.28 -13.80 27.53
C ARG A 56 -26.39 -14.22 28.49
N ILE A 57 -27.35 -13.34 28.76
CA ILE A 57 -28.39 -13.58 29.79
C ILE A 57 -29.50 -14.46 29.22
N THR A 58 -29.99 -14.10 28.05
CA THR A 58 -31.12 -14.76 27.39
C THR A 58 -30.70 -15.92 26.50
N ASN A 59 -29.40 -16.02 26.21
CA ASN A 59 -28.83 -16.97 25.25
C ASN A 59 -29.40 -16.82 23.83
N LYS A 60 -29.99 -15.66 23.52
CA LYS A 60 -30.56 -15.36 22.20
C LYS A 60 -29.43 -15.07 21.22
N LYS A 61 -29.46 -15.72 20.05
CA LYS A 61 -28.57 -15.39 18.93
C LYS A 61 -28.92 -14.00 18.36
N LEU A 62 -27.92 -13.15 18.22
CA LEU A 62 -28.04 -11.78 17.73
C LEU A 62 -27.54 -11.65 16.29
N ILE A 63 -26.39 -12.24 15.98
CA ILE A 63 -25.73 -12.16 14.67
C ILE A 63 -25.26 -13.56 14.28
N HIS A 64 -25.34 -13.87 12.98
CA HIS A 64 -24.77 -15.06 12.36
C HIS A 64 -24.17 -14.65 11.01
N VAL A 65 -22.92 -15.03 10.78
CA VAL A 65 -22.19 -14.81 9.53
C VAL A 65 -21.58 -16.13 9.10
N ASP A 66 -21.98 -16.61 7.93
CA ASP A 66 -21.28 -17.68 7.25
C ASP A 66 -19.98 -17.15 6.64
N ALA A 67 -18.95 -17.99 6.60
CA ALA A 67 -17.68 -17.67 5.98
C ALA A 67 -17.23 -18.84 5.12
N ASP A 68 -16.94 -18.55 3.85
CA ASP A 68 -16.45 -19.55 2.89
C ASP A 68 -15.07 -20.09 3.32
N GLU A 69 -14.29 -19.25 4.00
CA GLU A 69 -12.94 -19.55 4.44
C GLU A 69 -12.62 -18.78 5.73
N LEU A 70 -12.34 -19.48 6.83
CA LEU A 70 -11.80 -18.90 8.06
C LEU A 70 -10.36 -19.39 8.29
N SER A 71 -9.57 -18.58 8.98
CA SER A 71 -8.30 -19.00 9.59
C SER A 71 -8.08 -18.14 10.83
N PHE A 72 -7.63 -18.75 11.92
CA PHE A 72 -7.40 -18.07 13.18
C PHE A 72 -6.42 -18.86 14.05
N ASP A 73 -5.69 -18.15 14.90
CA ASP A 73 -4.80 -18.75 15.87
C ASP A 73 -5.54 -19.03 17.20
N LEU A 74 -5.16 -20.14 17.84
CA LEU A 74 -5.56 -20.44 19.21
C LEU A 74 -4.49 -19.93 20.17
N HIS A 75 -4.88 -19.04 21.08
CA HIS A 75 -4.03 -18.54 22.15
C HIS A 75 -4.34 -19.31 23.44
N ASP A 76 -3.40 -20.15 23.88
CA ASP A 76 -3.58 -21.06 25.01
C ASP A 76 -4.81 -21.98 24.86
N GLY A 77 -5.11 -22.40 23.63
CA GLY A 77 -6.27 -23.25 23.30
C GLY A 77 -7.61 -22.50 23.19
N GLU A 78 -7.61 -21.17 23.29
CA GLU A 78 -8.79 -20.32 23.18
C GLU A 78 -8.69 -19.37 21.99
N ILE A 79 -9.85 -19.02 21.41
CA ILE A 79 -9.92 -17.95 20.42
C ILE A 79 -10.08 -16.62 21.15
N LYS A 80 -9.18 -15.69 20.87
CA LYS A 80 -9.23 -14.34 21.44
C LYS A 80 -9.97 -13.40 20.50
N PRO A 81 -10.88 -12.54 21.01
CA PRO A 81 -11.46 -11.44 20.25
C PRO A 81 -10.51 -10.23 20.21
N ASN A 82 -10.80 -9.26 19.34
CA ASN A 82 -10.16 -7.93 19.32
C ASN A 82 -8.65 -7.89 18.99
N ILE A 83 -8.10 -8.92 18.36
CA ILE A 83 -6.78 -8.88 17.74
C ILE A 83 -6.94 -8.31 16.33
N ALA A 84 -6.20 -7.24 16.02
CA ALA A 84 -6.21 -6.60 14.70
C ALA A 84 -4.85 -5.96 14.44
N GLU A 85 -3.91 -6.74 13.90
CA GLU A 85 -2.55 -6.30 13.60
C GLU A 85 -2.46 -5.77 12.16
N ILE A 86 -2.70 -4.47 12.01
CA ILE A 86 -2.73 -3.79 10.72
C ILE A 86 -1.31 -3.31 10.35
N PRO A 87 -0.84 -3.47 9.09
CA PRO A 87 -1.57 -4.05 7.96
C PRO A 87 -1.40 -5.56 7.76
N TYR A 88 -0.35 -6.18 8.34
CA TYR A 88 -0.01 -7.59 8.12
C TYR A 88 0.30 -8.28 9.45
N GLY A 89 -0.71 -8.84 10.07
CA GLY A 89 -0.58 -9.64 11.27
C GLY A 89 -1.89 -10.36 11.57
N GLU A 90 -2.03 -10.82 12.80
CA GLU A 90 -3.19 -11.60 13.21
C GLU A 90 -4.48 -10.76 13.24
N TYR A 91 -5.58 -11.38 12.85
CA TYR A 91 -6.92 -10.86 13.04
C TYR A 91 -7.81 -11.87 13.76
N SER A 92 -8.52 -11.42 14.79
CA SER A 92 -9.61 -12.19 15.38
C SER A 92 -10.80 -12.23 14.43
N VAL A 93 -11.48 -13.38 14.38
CA VAL A 93 -12.73 -13.56 13.62
C VAL A 93 -13.90 -12.69 14.13
N LEU A 94 -13.77 -12.11 15.32
CA LEU A 94 -14.73 -11.20 15.96
C LEU A 94 -14.01 -10.03 16.61
N LEU A 95 -14.39 -8.82 16.21
CA LEU A 95 -13.96 -7.56 16.80
C LEU A 95 -15.17 -6.81 17.38
N TYR A 96 -14.98 -6.15 18.52
CA TYR A 96 -16.01 -5.43 19.28
C TYR A 96 -15.48 -4.06 19.74
N GLN A 97 -15.71 -3.06 18.90
CA GLN A 97 -15.10 -1.72 18.95
C GLN A 97 -16.11 -0.64 18.55
N ASP A 98 -15.89 0.62 18.92
CA ASP A 98 -16.78 1.74 18.57
C ASP A 98 -16.33 2.34 17.22
N TYR A 99 -16.98 1.95 16.11
CA TYR A 99 -16.57 2.33 14.76
C TYR A 99 -17.18 3.67 14.31
N ASN A 100 -18.35 4.03 14.83
CA ASN A 100 -19.03 5.28 14.48
C ASN A 100 -18.80 6.43 15.49
N PHE A 101 -18.00 6.19 16.54
CA PHE A 101 -17.60 7.16 17.56
C PHE A 101 -18.76 7.69 18.43
N ASP A 102 -19.80 6.88 18.62
CA ASP A 102 -21.00 7.23 19.40
C ASP A 102 -20.92 6.78 20.88
N GLY A 103 -19.84 6.09 21.25
CA GLY A 103 -19.60 5.55 22.59
C GLY A 103 -20.21 4.17 22.83
N LYS A 104 -20.93 3.59 21.87
CA LYS A 104 -21.39 2.21 21.87
C LYS A 104 -20.45 1.40 21.00
N LYS A 105 -20.25 0.14 21.40
CA LYS A 105 -19.39 -0.78 20.65
C LYS A 105 -20.23 -1.55 19.64
N ASP A 106 -19.68 -1.65 18.45
CA ASP A 106 -20.18 -2.31 17.26
C ASP A 106 -19.45 -3.65 17.06
N PHE A 107 -19.95 -4.47 16.14
CA PHE A 107 -19.31 -5.73 15.76
C PHE A 107 -18.72 -5.66 14.36
N ALA A 108 -17.48 -6.13 14.21
CA ALA A 108 -16.95 -6.60 12.93
C ALA A 108 -16.80 -8.11 13.00
N ILE A 109 -17.47 -8.82 12.09
CA ILE A 109 -17.51 -10.28 12.07
C ILE A 109 -16.88 -10.75 10.76
N MET A 110 -15.88 -11.61 10.85
CA MET A 110 -15.14 -12.09 9.69
C MET A 110 -16.04 -12.97 8.81
N ASP A 111 -16.15 -12.63 7.52
CA ASP A 111 -16.88 -13.41 6.51
C ASP A 111 -15.95 -14.14 5.54
N GLY A 112 -14.64 -13.92 5.68
CA GLY A 112 -13.61 -14.76 5.10
C GLY A 112 -12.40 -13.96 4.65
N PHE A 113 -11.89 -14.29 3.47
CA PHE A 113 -10.71 -13.67 2.87
C PHE A 113 -11.05 -12.93 1.57
N ASN A 114 -12.09 -12.09 1.62
CA ASN A 114 -12.64 -11.41 0.44
C ASN A 114 -11.95 -10.08 0.11
N SER A 115 -10.91 -9.69 0.87
CA SER A 115 -10.22 -8.40 0.70
C SER A 115 -8.95 -8.53 -0.15
N CYS A 116 -8.22 -7.43 -0.35
CA CYS A 116 -7.09 -7.37 -1.29
C CYS A 116 -6.08 -8.52 -1.05
N TYR A 117 -5.73 -9.25 -2.12
CA TYR A 117 -4.83 -10.42 -2.09
C TYR A 117 -5.25 -11.56 -1.13
N GLN A 118 -6.54 -11.93 -1.11
CA GLN A 118 -7.09 -12.89 -0.12
C GLN A 118 -6.83 -12.40 1.32
N GLY A 119 -6.94 -11.09 1.56
CA GLY A 119 -6.87 -10.53 2.91
C GLY A 119 -8.17 -10.78 3.67
N PRO A 120 -8.15 -10.72 5.01
CA PRO A 120 -9.35 -10.92 5.83
C PRO A 120 -10.40 -9.86 5.50
N SER A 121 -11.67 -10.25 5.54
CA SER A 121 -12.84 -9.42 5.25
C SER A 121 -13.86 -9.50 6.38
N PHE A 122 -14.61 -8.43 6.60
CA PHE A 122 -15.55 -8.33 7.73
C PHE A 122 -16.87 -7.70 7.34
N LEU A 123 -17.96 -8.23 7.88
CA LEU A 123 -19.27 -7.59 7.91
C LEU A 123 -19.40 -6.74 9.18
N ILE A 124 -19.82 -5.48 9.02
CA ILE A 124 -19.93 -4.52 10.12
C ILE A 124 -21.38 -4.37 10.56
N TYR A 125 -21.61 -4.47 11.88
CA TYR A 125 -22.91 -4.29 12.52
C TYR A 125 -22.82 -3.20 13.58
N LEU A 126 -23.43 -2.05 13.31
CA LEU A 126 -23.47 -0.92 14.21
C LEU A 126 -24.50 -1.12 15.33
N ALA A 127 -24.15 -0.72 16.54
CA ALA A 127 -25.06 -0.70 17.67
C ALA A 127 -26.17 0.33 17.47
N THR A 128 -27.38 -0.03 17.88
CA THR A 128 -28.57 0.80 17.84
C THR A 128 -29.28 0.71 19.20
N GLU A 129 -30.31 1.52 19.43
CA GLU A 129 -31.13 1.40 20.65
C GLU A 129 -31.76 0.02 20.83
N ASN A 130 -31.99 -0.73 19.74
CA ASN A 130 -32.75 -1.99 19.75
C ASN A 130 -31.91 -3.23 19.38
N GLY A 131 -30.57 -3.12 19.39
CA GLY A 131 -29.68 -4.22 19.01
C GLY A 131 -28.65 -3.77 17.97
N PHE A 132 -28.38 -4.60 16.97
CA PHE A 132 -27.33 -4.35 15.98
C PHE A 132 -27.90 -4.31 14.57
N GLN A 133 -27.40 -3.39 13.74
CA GLN A 133 -27.82 -3.20 12.36
C GLN A 133 -26.62 -3.34 11.43
N PHE A 134 -26.74 -4.19 10.41
CA PHE A 134 -25.75 -4.31 9.35
C PHE A 134 -25.52 -2.96 8.64
N SER A 135 -24.25 -2.62 8.40
CA SER A 135 -23.84 -1.40 7.71
C SER A 135 -23.03 -1.73 6.47
N GLY A 136 -23.63 -1.53 5.29
CA GLY A 136 -22.96 -1.70 4.01
C GLY A 136 -21.77 -0.76 3.87
N ASP A 137 -21.96 0.53 4.15
CA ASP A 137 -20.93 1.56 4.00
C ASP A 137 -19.65 1.28 4.83
N PHE A 138 -19.78 0.71 6.03
CA PHE A 138 -18.62 0.29 6.83
C PHE A 138 -18.04 -1.06 6.39
N THR A 139 -18.90 -1.97 5.91
CA THR A 139 -18.49 -3.27 5.37
C THR A 139 -17.63 -3.09 4.12
N GLU A 140 -17.99 -2.17 3.22
CA GLU A 140 -17.20 -1.80 2.05
C GLU A 140 -15.76 -1.40 2.45
N LEU A 141 -15.60 -0.61 3.52
CA LEU A 141 -14.26 -0.25 4.03
C LEU A 141 -13.43 -1.45 4.51
N ALA A 142 -14.07 -2.53 4.95
CA ALA A 142 -13.43 -3.75 5.45
C ALA A 142 -13.30 -4.86 4.39
N GLN A 143 -13.84 -4.67 3.18
CA GLN A 143 -13.81 -5.66 2.10
C GLN A 143 -13.09 -5.14 0.85
N ASP A 144 -13.37 -3.91 0.41
CA ASP A 144 -12.87 -3.37 -0.85
C ASP A 144 -11.40 -2.90 -0.79
N PHE A 145 -10.81 -2.95 0.41
CA PHE A 145 -9.46 -2.51 0.71
C PHE A 145 -8.59 -3.70 1.16
N CYS A 146 -7.36 -3.43 1.61
CA CYS A 146 -6.42 -4.46 2.07
C CYS A 146 -6.64 -4.82 3.55
N GLY A 147 -7.84 -5.32 3.86
CA GLY A 147 -8.22 -5.81 5.20
C GLY A 147 -9.06 -4.83 6.01
N MET A 148 -9.15 -5.10 7.31
CA MET A 148 -9.91 -4.28 8.25
C MET A 148 -9.34 -2.86 8.34
N PHE A 149 -10.22 -1.85 8.32
CA PHE A 149 -9.82 -0.46 8.53
C PHE A 149 -9.31 -0.22 9.96
N SER A 150 -8.37 0.72 10.12
CA SER A 150 -7.91 1.15 11.44
C SER A 150 -8.78 2.27 12.00
N VAL A 151 -8.87 2.34 13.33
CA VAL A 151 -9.67 3.33 14.06
C VAL A 151 -8.76 4.24 14.86
N ASP A 152 -8.81 5.54 14.59
CA ASP A 152 -8.18 6.58 15.42
C ASP A 152 -9.26 7.26 16.27
N TYR A 153 -9.38 6.86 17.53
CA TYR A 153 -10.35 7.40 18.47
C TYR A 153 -10.06 8.84 18.89
N LYS A 154 -8.81 9.29 18.79
CA LYS A 154 -8.43 10.65 19.18
C LYS A 154 -8.88 11.63 18.10
N GLU A 155 -8.61 11.30 16.85
CA GLU A 155 -8.97 12.12 15.69
C GLU A 155 -10.37 11.78 15.14
N LYS A 156 -11.03 10.75 15.68
CA LYS A 156 -12.34 10.22 15.24
C LYS A 156 -12.37 9.93 13.75
N THR A 157 -11.38 9.17 13.29
CA THR A 157 -11.22 8.84 11.87
C THR A 157 -10.95 7.36 11.66
N LEU A 158 -11.36 6.88 10.49
CA LEU A 158 -11.07 5.54 10.00
C LEU A 158 -10.01 5.62 8.91
N SER A 159 -9.13 4.62 8.79
CA SER A 159 -8.18 4.56 7.70
C SER A 159 -8.14 3.20 7.00
N THR A 160 -8.11 3.23 5.67
CA THR A 160 -7.94 2.03 4.83
C THR A 160 -6.65 2.13 4.02
N MET A 161 -6.22 1.00 3.45
CA MET A 161 -5.06 0.90 2.58
C MET A 161 -5.41 0.07 1.35
N THR A 162 -4.96 0.50 0.16
CA THR A 162 -4.96 -0.30 -1.07
C THR A 162 -3.56 -0.32 -1.65
N LYS A 163 -3.19 -1.40 -2.34
CA LYS A 163 -1.90 -1.53 -3.02
C LYS A 163 -2.04 -2.33 -4.30
N ASP A 164 -1.03 -2.24 -5.16
CA ASP A 164 -0.97 -3.00 -6.41
C ASP A 164 -0.03 -4.21 -6.36
N GLY A 165 0.44 -4.55 -5.16
CA GLY A 165 1.27 -5.74 -4.93
C GLY A 165 2.77 -5.45 -4.96
N CYS A 166 3.20 -4.21 -5.24
CA CYS A 166 4.57 -3.79 -5.02
C CYS A 166 4.66 -2.36 -4.52
N CYS A 167 4.69 -1.42 -5.46
CA CYS A 167 5.39 -0.16 -5.28
C CYS A 167 4.42 1.02 -5.38
N TRP A 168 3.13 0.72 -5.52
CA TRP A 168 2.05 1.69 -5.40
C TRP A 168 1.22 1.35 -4.16
N HIS A 169 1.08 2.33 -3.29
CA HIS A 169 0.25 2.25 -2.09
C HIS A 169 -0.65 3.48 -2.02
N GLN A 170 -1.90 3.29 -1.63
CA GLN A 170 -2.84 4.37 -1.32
C GLN A 170 -3.39 4.16 0.08
N PHE A 171 -3.45 5.25 0.83
CA PHE A 171 -4.04 5.31 2.16
C PHE A 171 -5.20 6.29 2.12
N SER A 172 -6.36 5.86 2.61
CA SER A 172 -7.56 6.70 2.66
C SER A 172 -7.94 6.96 4.10
N LYS A 173 -8.43 8.17 4.38
CA LYS A 173 -8.89 8.60 5.70
C LYS A 173 -10.33 9.07 5.61
N TYR A 174 -11.15 8.62 6.55
CA TYR A 174 -12.57 8.90 6.61
C TYR A 174 -12.93 9.52 7.95
N ILE A 175 -13.88 10.46 7.94
CA ILE A 175 -14.67 10.82 9.13
C ILE A 175 -15.99 10.05 9.11
N VAL A 176 -16.73 10.05 10.20
CA VAL A 176 -18.08 9.48 10.24
C VAL A 176 -19.10 10.60 10.44
N GLU A 177 -20.06 10.68 9.52
CA GLU A 177 -21.21 11.60 9.57
C GLU A 177 -22.49 10.74 9.43
N ASP A 178 -23.44 10.90 10.36
CA ASP A 178 -24.73 10.17 10.34
C ASP A 178 -24.59 8.65 10.15
N ASN A 179 -23.68 8.02 10.90
CA ASN A 179 -23.34 6.60 10.80
C ASN A 179 -22.88 6.16 9.40
N LYS A 180 -22.22 7.06 8.66
CA LYS A 180 -21.62 6.77 7.36
C LYS A 180 -20.18 7.27 7.29
N PRO A 181 -19.24 6.45 6.80
CA PRO A 181 -17.91 6.92 6.49
C PRO A 181 -17.94 7.92 5.33
N LYS A 182 -17.19 9.00 5.47
CA LYS A 182 -17.01 10.04 4.46
C LYS A 182 -15.53 10.26 4.23
N LEU A 183 -15.08 10.01 3.01
CA LEU A 183 -13.69 10.20 2.61
C LEU A 183 -13.30 11.68 2.74
N ILE A 184 -12.22 11.95 3.46
CA ILE A 184 -11.67 13.30 3.64
C ILE A 184 -10.25 13.44 3.10
N ARG A 185 -9.53 12.33 2.92
CA ARG A 185 -8.17 12.36 2.40
C ARG A 185 -7.77 11.05 1.73
N THR A 186 -7.09 11.15 0.60
CA THR A 186 -6.30 10.06 0.02
C THR A 186 -4.84 10.48 0.01
N PHE A 187 -3.94 9.53 0.22
CA PHE A 187 -2.50 9.71 0.07
C PHE A 187 -1.95 8.51 -0.69
N THR A 188 -1.43 8.76 -1.88
CA THR A 188 -0.80 7.77 -2.74
C THR A 188 0.70 7.97 -2.74
N ASP A 189 1.43 6.87 -2.56
CA ASP A 189 2.87 6.78 -2.68
C ASP A 189 3.22 5.84 -3.85
N ASN A 190 3.77 6.39 -4.91
CA ASN A 190 4.09 5.68 -6.14
C ASN A 190 5.61 5.66 -6.39
N LEU A 191 6.18 4.47 -6.31
CA LEU A 191 7.59 4.17 -6.53
C LEU A 191 7.84 3.35 -7.81
N LYS A 192 6.83 3.24 -8.70
CA LYS A 192 6.96 2.49 -9.96
C LYS A 192 8.09 3.03 -10.86
N ASN A 193 8.32 4.33 -10.80
CA ASN A 193 9.27 5.03 -11.67
C ASN A 193 10.61 5.29 -10.97
N ASP A 194 11.01 4.40 -10.04
CA ASP A 194 12.29 4.48 -9.32
C ASP A 194 13.45 4.87 -10.27
N PRO A 195 14.29 5.86 -9.92
CA PRO A 195 14.44 6.52 -8.61
C PRO A 195 13.43 7.63 -8.29
N LEU A 196 12.45 7.86 -9.15
CA LEU A 196 11.41 8.86 -8.89
C LEU A 196 10.36 8.28 -7.93
N ARG A 197 9.97 9.12 -6.97
CA ARG A 197 8.85 8.89 -6.05
C ARG A 197 7.83 9.97 -6.27
N ILE A 198 6.63 9.57 -6.68
CA ILE A 198 5.50 10.48 -6.92
C ILE A 198 4.52 10.29 -5.76
N GLN A 199 4.22 11.37 -5.07
CA GLN A 199 3.25 11.39 -3.99
C GLN A 199 2.08 12.26 -4.40
N THR A 200 0.88 11.70 -4.32
CA THR A 200 -0.37 12.41 -4.60
C THR A 200 -1.18 12.46 -3.33
N THR A 201 -1.65 13.63 -2.92
CA THR A 201 -2.59 13.80 -1.82
C THR A 201 -3.83 14.47 -2.36
N GLU A 202 -5.00 13.85 -2.16
CA GLU A 202 -6.27 14.54 -2.32
C GLU A 202 -6.86 14.80 -0.94
N GLU A 203 -7.29 16.02 -0.66
CA GLU A 203 -7.84 16.41 0.64
C GLU A 203 -9.13 17.20 0.49
N TRP A 204 -10.11 16.94 1.35
CA TRP A 204 -11.40 17.60 1.34
C TRP A 204 -11.28 19.03 1.89
N ASP A 205 -11.61 20.03 1.07
CA ASP A 205 -11.52 21.45 1.44
C ASP A 205 -12.80 22.03 2.10
N GLY A 206 -13.79 21.17 2.37
CA GLY A 206 -15.13 21.55 2.80
C GLY A 206 -16.18 21.51 1.68
N LYS A 207 -15.77 21.45 0.41
CA LYS A 207 -16.65 21.44 -0.77
C LYS A 207 -16.33 20.34 -1.77
N LYS A 208 -15.05 20.04 -1.98
CA LYS A 208 -14.56 19.01 -2.90
C LYS A 208 -13.20 18.47 -2.46
N MET A 209 -12.82 17.34 -3.05
CA MET A 209 -11.43 16.87 -2.99
C MET A 209 -10.53 17.78 -3.83
N VAL A 210 -9.40 18.19 -3.26
CA VAL A 210 -8.37 19.00 -3.91
C VAL A 210 -7.09 18.19 -3.98
N GLU A 211 -6.59 17.96 -5.19
CA GLU A 211 -5.36 17.22 -5.45
C GLU A 211 -4.11 18.10 -5.31
N SER A 212 -3.06 17.52 -4.75
CA SER A 212 -1.70 18.03 -4.77
C SER A 212 -0.73 16.89 -5.10
N VAL A 213 0.26 17.17 -5.95
CA VAL A 213 1.27 16.20 -6.39
C VAL A 213 2.66 16.73 -6.07
N SER A 214 3.51 15.87 -5.52
CA SER A 214 4.93 16.14 -5.32
C SER A 214 5.77 14.99 -5.83
N THR A 215 6.75 15.30 -6.67
CA THR A 215 7.72 14.31 -7.17
C THR A 215 9.06 14.53 -6.49
N SER A 216 9.73 13.47 -6.06
CA SER A 216 11.09 13.52 -5.52
C SER A 216 11.96 12.45 -6.19
N ILE A 217 13.28 12.53 -5.99
CA ILE A 217 14.24 11.57 -6.57
C ILE A 217 15.18 11.02 -5.50
N ASN A 218 15.26 9.69 -5.41
CA ASN A 218 16.20 8.99 -4.53
C ASN A 218 17.50 8.65 -5.27
N LEU A 219 18.48 9.56 -5.24
CA LEU A 219 19.80 9.32 -5.85
C LEU A 219 20.65 8.24 -5.15
N LYS A 220 20.15 7.65 -4.06
CA LYS A 220 20.77 6.49 -3.40
C LYS A 220 20.04 5.18 -3.73
N SER A 221 19.02 5.21 -4.58
CA SER A 221 18.37 3.98 -5.04
C SER A 221 19.37 3.08 -5.74
N GLU A 222 19.16 1.76 -5.64
CA GLU A 222 19.94 0.75 -6.35
C GLU A 222 19.84 0.90 -7.86
N SER A 223 18.75 1.48 -8.36
CA SER A 223 18.61 1.83 -9.78
C SER A 223 19.54 2.95 -10.23
N VAL A 224 20.15 3.72 -9.32
CA VAL A 224 21.06 4.82 -9.67
C VAL A 224 22.51 4.38 -9.54
N GLU A 225 23.12 3.99 -10.66
CA GLU A 225 24.53 3.57 -10.65
C GLU A 225 25.49 4.74 -10.44
N ASN A 226 25.23 5.84 -11.14
CA ASN A 226 26.04 7.04 -11.12
C ASN A 226 25.17 8.27 -11.43
N TYR A 227 25.58 9.42 -10.92
CA TYR A 227 24.95 10.69 -11.23
C TYR A 227 25.96 11.83 -11.29
N PHE A 228 25.60 12.85 -12.08
CA PHE A 228 26.20 14.16 -12.10
C PHE A 228 25.16 15.16 -11.60
N LYS A 229 25.47 15.88 -10.52
CA LYS A 229 24.58 16.86 -9.92
C LYS A 229 25.31 18.16 -9.60
N PHE A 230 24.63 19.27 -9.78
CA PHE A 230 25.06 20.59 -9.33
C PHE A 230 23.87 21.51 -9.07
N HIS A 231 24.11 22.60 -8.36
CA HIS A 231 23.14 23.64 -8.07
C HIS A 231 23.41 24.89 -8.92
N VAL A 232 22.36 25.60 -9.31
CA VAL A 232 22.39 26.87 -10.03
C VAL A 232 21.86 27.94 -9.09
N ASP A 233 22.76 28.66 -8.42
CA ASP A 233 22.41 29.61 -7.35
C ASP A 233 21.39 30.67 -7.82
N ALA A 234 21.57 31.21 -9.03
CA ALA A 234 20.71 32.26 -9.59
C ALA A 234 19.25 31.82 -9.83
N MET A 235 19.03 30.52 -10.03
CA MET A 235 17.71 29.95 -10.24
C MET A 235 17.18 29.22 -9.02
N ASN A 236 18.02 29.04 -8.00
CA ASN A 236 17.76 28.22 -6.82
C ASN A 236 17.27 26.80 -7.19
N LYS A 237 17.90 26.20 -8.22
CA LYS A 237 17.54 24.88 -8.77
C LYS A 237 18.73 23.94 -8.78
N SER A 238 18.48 22.64 -8.62
CA SER A 238 19.48 21.60 -8.80
C SER A 238 19.29 20.90 -10.13
N ILE A 239 20.38 20.71 -10.88
CA ILE A 239 20.42 19.95 -12.12
C ILE A 239 21.01 18.58 -11.84
N ILE A 240 20.39 17.54 -12.38
CA ILE A 240 20.80 16.15 -12.20
C ILE A 240 20.81 15.47 -13.56
N LEU A 241 21.90 14.79 -13.88
CA LEU A 241 21.95 13.71 -14.85
C LEU A 241 22.25 12.42 -14.09
N TYR A 242 21.54 11.33 -14.37
CA TYR A 242 21.75 10.06 -13.70
C TYR A 242 21.61 8.88 -14.65
N ASN A 243 22.36 7.83 -14.37
CA ASN A 243 22.27 6.57 -15.06
C ASN A 243 21.28 5.69 -14.28
N LYS A 244 20.21 5.26 -14.95
CA LYS A 244 19.20 4.35 -14.42
C LYS A 244 19.50 2.93 -14.89
N ASN A 245 19.65 2.03 -13.92
CA ASN A 245 19.94 0.59 -14.07
C ASN A 245 21.18 0.25 -14.90
N GLY A 246 22.09 1.20 -15.14
CA GLY A 246 23.26 0.98 -16.00
C GLY A 246 23.00 1.15 -17.49
N HIS A 247 21.74 1.41 -17.87
CA HIS A 247 21.29 1.30 -19.25
C HIS A 247 20.91 2.66 -19.86
N THR A 248 20.24 3.53 -19.09
CA THR A 248 19.68 4.77 -19.66
C THR A 248 20.15 6.01 -18.93
N LEU A 249 20.45 7.06 -19.70
CA LEU A 249 20.67 8.40 -19.19
C LEU A 249 19.33 9.07 -18.92
N ASN A 250 19.24 9.73 -17.78
CA ASN A 250 18.07 10.46 -17.35
C ASN A 250 18.49 11.82 -16.81
N TYR A 251 17.56 12.76 -16.86
CA TYR A 251 17.73 14.15 -16.47
C TYR A 251 16.62 14.55 -15.50
N ALA A 252 16.96 15.38 -14.51
CA ALA A 252 15.97 16.01 -13.65
C ALA A 252 16.40 17.42 -13.21
N ILE A 253 15.41 18.28 -13.00
CA ILE A 253 15.53 19.58 -12.34
C ILE A 253 14.77 19.49 -11.03
N MET A 254 15.43 19.89 -9.94
CA MET A 254 14.77 20.05 -8.65
C MET A 254 14.72 21.50 -8.21
N ASP A 255 13.65 21.87 -7.52
CA ASP A 255 13.57 23.10 -6.73
C ASP A 255 14.47 23.03 -5.46
N ASP A 256 14.41 24.09 -4.66
CA ASP A 256 15.14 24.21 -3.40
C ASP A 256 14.57 23.36 -2.26
N LYS A 257 13.30 22.98 -2.37
CA LYS A 257 12.60 22.03 -1.49
C LYS A 257 12.83 20.57 -1.87
N LYS A 258 13.64 20.32 -2.92
CA LYS A 258 13.97 18.98 -3.47
C LYS A 258 12.82 18.29 -4.19
N ASN A 259 11.79 19.03 -4.61
CA ASN A 259 10.80 18.52 -5.54
C ASN A 259 11.38 18.53 -6.95
N VAL A 260 11.15 17.46 -7.70
CA VAL A 260 11.46 17.37 -9.13
C VAL A 260 10.37 18.13 -9.89
N GLU A 261 10.75 19.23 -10.54
CA GLU A 261 9.84 20.05 -11.36
C GLU A 261 9.82 19.60 -12.82
N PHE A 262 10.86 18.88 -13.24
CA PHE A 262 10.99 18.38 -14.60
C PHE A 262 11.94 17.19 -14.60
N TYR A 263 11.59 16.14 -15.34
CA TYR A 263 12.46 15.00 -15.63
C TYR A 263 12.32 14.57 -17.09
N TYR A 264 13.37 13.94 -17.60
CA TYR A 264 13.43 13.45 -18.97
C TYR A 264 14.32 12.20 -19.04
N PRO A 265 13.91 11.15 -19.79
CA PRO A 265 12.65 11.04 -20.51
C PRO A 265 11.42 10.97 -19.61
N SER A 266 10.25 11.27 -20.18
CA SER A 266 8.98 10.95 -19.55
C SER A 266 8.70 9.45 -19.65
N ASP A 267 7.89 8.91 -18.74
CA ASP A 267 7.61 7.47 -18.67
C ASP A 267 6.93 6.91 -19.94
N ASP A 268 6.32 7.76 -20.77
CA ASP A 268 5.70 7.39 -22.06
C ASP A 268 6.65 7.51 -23.27
N SER A 269 7.96 7.65 -23.06
CA SER A 269 8.93 7.78 -24.15
C SER A 269 9.36 6.41 -24.69
N ASP A 270 8.90 6.07 -25.91
CA ASP A 270 9.35 4.88 -26.65
C ASP A 270 10.65 5.12 -27.45
N LEU A 271 11.33 6.25 -27.24
CA LEU A 271 12.46 6.65 -28.05
C LEU A 271 13.76 5.98 -27.60
N SER A 272 14.41 5.27 -28.53
CA SER A 272 15.70 4.64 -28.28
C SER A 272 16.90 5.60 -28.30
N GLU A 273 16.72 6.87 -28.69
CA GLU A 273 17.79 7.85 -28.84
C GLU A 273 17.32 9.22 -28.32
N GLU A 274 17.53 9.47 -27.04
CA GLU A 274 16.95 10.64 -26.35
C GLU A 274 17.98 11.71 -26.05
N PHE A 275 19.25 11.33 -25.98
CA PHE A 275 20.36 12.21 -25.66
C PHE A 275 21.46 12.09 -26.71
N THR A 276 22.21 13.17 -26.88
CA THR A 276 23.46 13.20 -27.65
C THR A 276 24.61 13.59 -26.74
N TYR A 277 25.70 12.84 -26.79
CA TYR A 277 26.96 13.17 -26.14
C TYR A 277 28.01 13.53 -27.19
N ASN A 278 28.50 14.77 -27.16
CA ASN A 278 29.56 15.23 -28.03
C ASN A 278 30.93 15.06 -27.34
N LYS A 279 31.78 14.18 -27.86
CA LYS A 279 33.06 13.81 -27.23
C LYS A 279 34.10 14.93 -27.24
N GLU A 280 34.05 15.83 -28.22
CA GLU A 280 35.00 16.96 -28.32
C GLU A 280 34.75 18.01 -27.23
N THR A 281 33.47 18.34 -27.03
CA THR A 281 33.03 19.36 -26.07
C THR A 281 32.81 18.78 -24.68
N GLY A 282 32.46 17.50 -24.57
CA GLY A 282 32.03 16.86 -23.33
C GLY A 282 30.59 17.22 -22.93
N ASN A 283 29.78 17.71 -23.87
CA ASN A 283 28.42 18.16 -23.61
C ASN A 283 27.41 17.03 -23.82
N VAL A 284 26.38 17.02 -22.99
CA VAL A 284 25.17 16.19 -23.18
C VAL A 284 24.04 17.10 -23.61
N SER A 285 23.31 16.73 -24.66
CA SER A 285 22.14 17.47 -25.12
C SER A 285 20.93 16.57 -25.33
N PHE A 286 19.74 17.14 -25.19
CA PHE A 286 18.48 16.51 -25.55
C PHE A 286 17.45 17.57 -25.93
N GLU A 287 16.36 17.15 -26.57
CA GLU A 287 15.24 18.01 -26.94
C GLU A 287 13.96 17.50 -26.28
N ASN A 288 13.11 18.43 -25.85
CA ASN A 288 11.76 18.13 -25.43
C ASN A 288 10.83 19.18 -26.01
N LYS A 289 9.99 18.77 -26.97
CA LYS A 289 9.14 19.67 -27.77
C LYS A 289 10.00 20.78 -28.39
N ASP A 290 9.61 22.05 -28.23
CA ASP A 290 10.31 23.21 -28.79
C ASP A 290 11.52 23.69 -27.95
N THR A 291 12.04 22.86 -27.05
CA THR A 291 13.12 23.24 -26.11
C THR A 291 14.30 22.31 -26.25
N SER A 292 15.49 22.87 -26.48
CA SER A 292 16.75 22.12 -26.43
C SER A 292 17.53 22.43 -25.16
N TYR A 293 18.15 21.40 -24.61
CA TYR A 293 18.91 21.43 -23.37
C TYR A 293 20.33 20.97 -23.67
N THR A 294 21.33 21.74 -23.24
CA THR A 294 22.75 21.35 -23.35
C THR A 294 23.44 21.52 -22.02
N ILE A 295 23.80 20.41 -21.38
CA ILE A 295 24.55 20.36 -20.13
C ILE A 295 26.03 20.27 -20.46
N TYR A 296 26.83 21.10 -19.80
CA TYR A 296 28.28 21.15 -19.99
C TYR A 296 29.02 20.97 -18.66
N ASP A 297 30.19 20.32 -18.72
CA ASP A 297 31.06 20.03 -17.58
C ASP A 297 32.53 20.01 -18.03
N LYS A 298 33.15 21.19 -18.14
CA LYS A 298 34.53 21.31 -18.65
C LYS A 298 35.31 22.46 -18.00
N SER A 299 36.57 22.20 -17.65
CA SER A 299 37.53 23.20 -17.16
C SER A 299 37.05 24.02 -15.95
N GLY A 300 36.40 23.36 -14.98
CA GLY A 300 35.85 24.01 -13.79
C GLY A 300 34.57 24.83 -14.03
N LYS A 301 34.11 24.90 -15.28
CA LYS A 301 32.82 25.47 -15.65
C LYS A 301 31.81 24.35 -15.84
N LEU A 302 30.62 24.55 -15.30
CA LEU A 302 29.50 23.65 -15.48
C LEU A 302 28.20 24.43 -15.45
N GLY A 303 27.17 23.87 -16.06
CA GLY A 303 25.88 24.54 -16.18
C GLY A 303 25.02 23.89 -17.25
N ILE A 304 23.93 24.58 -17.58
CA ILE A 304 23.01 24.17 -18.63
C ILE A 304 22.60 25.37 -19.47
N ASN A 305 22.58 25.19 -20.78
CA ASN A 305 21.96 26.10 -21.72
C ASN A 305 20.58 25.53 -22.09
N ILE A 306 19.54 26.34 -21.93
CA ILE A 306 18.17 25.99 -22.28
C ILE A 306 17.72 26.93 -23.39
N THR A 307 17.47 26.41 -24.59
CA THR A 307 17.03 27.20 -25.74
C THR A 307 15.58 26.92 -26.04
N TYR A 308 14.73 27.92 -25.89
CA TYR A 308 13.30 27.85 -26.21
C TYR A 308 12.99 28.87 -27.31
N LYS A 309 12.41 28.41 -28.43
CA LYS A 309 12.03 29.27 -29.58
C LYS A 309 13.15 30.23 -30.01
N GLY A 310 14.39 29.72 -30.09
CA GLY A 310 15.56 30.49 -30.51
C GLY A 310 16.19 31.40 -29.44
N LYS A 311 15.61 31.51 -28.23
CA LYS A 311 16.20 32.25 -27.11
C LYS A 311 16.90 31.32 -26.14
N THR A 312 18.21 31.52 -25.96
CA THR A 312 19.03 30.73 -25.03
C THR A 312 19.13 31.39 -23.66
N HIS A 313 18.79 30.62 -22.63
CA HIS A 313 18.97 30.94 -21.22
C HIS A 313 20.15 30.15 -20.67
N GLN A 314 21.17 30.85 -20.16
CA GLN A 314 22.36 30.23 -19.59
C GLN A 314 22.24 30.15 -18.08
N TRP A 315 22.25 28.92 -17.55
CA TRP A 315 22.22 28.64 -16.12
C TRP A 315 23.59 28.16 -15.68
N VAL A 316 24.35 29.09 -15.10
CA VAL A 316 25.71 28.82 -14.61
C VAL A 316 25.63 28.06 -13.30
N GLY A 317 26.17 26.84 -13.28
CA GLY A 317 26.21 26.00 -12.09
C GLY A 317 27.31 26.42 -11.12
N ASN A 318 27.04 26.25 -9.83
CA ASN A 318 27.98 26.48 -8.74
C ASN A 318 28.96 25.30 -8.64
N PRO A 319 30.26 25.48 -8.97
CA PRO A 319 31.22 24.37 -8.97
C PRO A 319 31.43 23.70 -7.62
N LYS A 320 31.16 24.41 -6.51
CA LYS A 320 31.29 23.87 -5.14
C LYS A 320 30.18 22.87 -4.79
N SER A 321 29.04 22.97 -5.46
CA SER A 321 27.89 22.07 -5.27
C SER A 321 28.01 20.75 -6.05
N ARG A 322 29.05 20.63 -6.88
CA ARG A 322 29.25 19.52 -7.80
C ARG A 322 29.34 18.18 -7.08
N LYS A 323 28.65 17.19 -7.64
CA LYS A 323 28.80 15.76 -7.35
C LYS A 323 28.89 15.01 -8.67
N GLY A 324 29.92 14.18 -8.84
CA GLY A 324 30.15 13.44 -10.07
C GLY A 324 30.62 14.31 -11.26
N SER A 325 30.59 13.72 -12.45
CA SER A 325 30.95 14.38 -13.71
C SER A 325 30.26 13.69 -14.89
N ILE A 326 30.01 14.41 -15.98
CA ILE A 326 29.49 13.83 -17.23
C ILE A 326 30.43 12.71 -17.72
N GLY A 327 31.74 12.96 -17.68
CA GLY A 327 32.73 11.99 -18.12
C GLY A 327 32.75 10.70 -17.28
N LYS A 328 32.40 10.75 -15.99
CA LYS A 328 32.24 9.52 -15.18
C LYS A 328 30.93 8.82 -15.52
N LEU A 329 29.86 9.60 -15.68
CA LEU A 329 28.50 9.10 -15.97
C LEU A 329 28.46 8.32 -17.29
N LEU A 330 29.20 8.77 -18.29
CA LEU A 330 29.24 8.20 -19.65
C LEU A 330 30.46 7.30 -19.90
N ARG A 331 31.07 6.74 -18.85
CA ARG A 331 32.11 5.69 -19.00
C ARG A 331 31.54 4.40 -19.57
N VAL A 332 30.28 4.12 -19.28
CA VAL A 332 29.52 3.03 -19.86
C VAL A 332 28.75 3.53 -21.09
N LYS A 333 28.53 2.65 -22.05
CA LYS A 333 27.66 2.94 -23.18
C LYS A 333 26.21 2.81 -22.70
N LEU A 334 25.44 3.88 -22.82
CA LEU A 334 24.03 3.95 -22.46
C LEU A 334 23.19 3.84 -23.74
N ASP A 335 22.08 3.14 -23.63
CA ASP A 335 21.24 2.72 -24.74
C ASP A 335 20.56 3.90 -25.43
N ASN A 336 20.15 4.92 -24.65
CA ASN A 336 19.46 6.11 -25.14
C ASN A 336 20.38 7.31 -25.43
N VAL A 337 21.69 7.08 -25.60
CA VAL A 337 22.68 8.13 -25.87
C VAL A 337 23.38 7.91 -27.22
N VAL A 338 23.30 8.89 -28.10
CA VAL A 338 24.08 8.96 -29.34
C VAL A 338 25.46 9.57 -29.07
N TYR A 339 26.52 8.82 -29.34
CA TYR A 339 27.90 9.21 -29.04
C TYR A 339 28.59 9.81 -30.27
N GLN A 340 28.59 11.13 -30.38
CA GLN A 340 29.18 11.90 -31.49
C GLN A 340 30.65 12.24 -31.24
#